data_AF-A0A371J2P6-F1
#
_entry.id   AF-A0A371J2P6-F1
#
_cell.length_a   1.000
_cell.length_b   1.000
_cell.length_c   1.000
_cell.angle_alpha   90.00
_cell.angle_beta   90.00
_cell.angle_gamma   90.00
#
_symmetry.space_group_name_H-M   'P 1'
#
loop_
_entity.id
_entity.type
_entity.pdbx_description
1 polymer ?
#
loop_
_entity_poly.entity_id
_entity_poly.type
_entity_poly.pdbx_seq_one_letter_code
_entity_poly.pdbx_strand_id
1 'polypeptide(L)'
;MDLLQFDDLSLFGKIALDEESLILHSKCGKYAFYINFKDEIRGVDYYDLAIVTETSSGFINKSGTASVIHKAIMDTLSNKIVTDDASKPKKTSASKSLKDSKTSNQKNVPFYANKRGRK
;
A
#
# COMPACT_ATOMS: atom_id res chain seq x y z
N MET A 1 14.52 -4.71 -17.47
CA MET A 1 13.56 -3.65 -17.12
C MET A 1 12.18 -4.23 -17.34
N ASP A 2 11.36 -4.29 -16.30
CA ASP A 2 9.97 -4.73 -16.41
C ASP A 2 9.11 -3.48 -16.66
N LEU A 3 8.59 -3.37 -17.88
CA LEU A 3 7.69 -2.29 -18.26
C LEU A 3 6.27 -2.57 -17.75
N LEU A 4 5.54 -1.53 -17.35
CA LEU A 4 4.11 -1.65 -17.10
C LEU A 4 3.38 -1.82 -18.44
N GLN A 5 2.90 -3.03 -18.71
CA GLN A 5 2.21 -3.39 -19.94
C GLN A 5 0.85 -4.01 -19.64
N PHE A 6 -0.14 -3.69 -20.46
CA PHE A 6 -1.47 -4.31 -20.46
C PHE A 6 -1.72 -4.93 -21.83
N ASP A 7 -1.92 -6.26 -21.87
CA ASP A 7 -2.11 -6.98 -23.12
C ASP A 7 -3.55 -6.87 -23.66
N ASP A 8 -4.53 -6.76 -22.76
CA ASP A 8 -5.94 -6.60 -23.13
C ASP A 8 -6.43 -5.18 -22.85
N LEU A 9 -6.33 -4.34 -23.89
CA LEU A 9 -6.83 -2.96 -23.85
C LEU A 9 -8.35 -2.87 -23.87
N SER A 10 -9.06 -3.96 -24.21
CA SER A 10 -10.53 -3.96 -24.30
C SER A 10 -11.20 -3.80 -22.93
N LEU A 11 -10.44 -3.99 -21.86
CA LEU A 11 -10.86 -3.77 -20.47
C LEU A 11 -11.00 -2.29 -20.13
N PHE A 12 -10.39 -1.40 -20.91
CA PHE A 12 -10.37 0.03 -20.66
C PHE A 12 -11.24 0.77 -21.69
N GLY A 13 -12.09 1.66 -21.20
CA GLY A 13 -12.94 2.50 -22.04
C GLY A 13 -12.25 3.78 -22.49
N LYS A 14 -11.34 4.31 -21.66
CA LYS A 14 -10.53 5.49 -21.97
C LYS A 14 -9.15 5.33 -21.36
N ILE A 15 -8.15 5.78 -22.11
CA ILE A 15 -6.75 5.82 -21.71
C ILE A 15 -6.27 7.23 -21.97
N ALA A 16 -5.73 7.90 -20.96
CA ALA A 16 -5.14 9.22 -21.08
C ALA A 16 -3.74 9.19 -20.47
N LEU A 17 -2.81 9.88 -21.11
CA LEU A 17 -1.44 10.01 -20.65
C LEU A 17 -1.17 11.50 -20.46
N ASP A 18 -0.66 11.84 -19.28
CA ASP A 18 -0.05 13.12 -18.96
C ASP A 18 1.45 12.90 -18.67
N GLU A 19 2.25 13.96 -18.60
CA GLU A 19 3.71 13.90 -18.53
C GLU A 19 4.25 12.93 -17.47
N GLU A 20 3.58 12.84 -16.31
CA GLU A 20 3.98 11.99 -15.19
C GLU A 20 2.91 10.95 -14.79
N SER A 21 1.80 10.86 -15.52
CA SER A 21 0.63 10.09 -15.07
C SER A 21 -0.11 9.37 -16.20
N LEU A 22 -0.41 8.10 -15.99
CA LEU A 22 -1.29 7.30 -16.84
C LEU A 22 -2.65 7.13 -16.16
N ILE A 23 -3.71 7.58 -16.83
CA ILE A 23 -5.08 7.49 -16.35
C ILE A 23 -5.84 6.45 -17.19
N LEU A 24 -6.37 5.42 -16.53
CA LEU A 24 -7.14 4.36 -17.16
C LEU A 24 -8.56 4.35 -16.59
N HIS A 25 -9.56 4.44 -17.46
CA HIS A 25 -10.96 4.26 -17.08
C HIS A 25 -11.41 2.86 -17.49
N SER A 26 -12.01 2.12 -16.57
CA SER A 26 -12.56 0.81 -16.90
C SER A 26 -13.71 0.94 -17.89
N LYS A 27 -13.84 -0.04 -18.78
CA LYS A 27 -14.94 -0.09 -19.75
C LYS A 27 -16.31 -0.20 -19.07
N CYS A 28 -16.37 -0.79 -17.88
CA CYS A 28 -17.59 -0.88 -17.09
C CYS A 28 -17.96 0.44 -16.39
N GLY A 29 -17.11 1.47 -16.44
CA GLY A 29 -17.35 2.78 -15.83
C GLY A 29 -17.21 2.82 -14.30
N LYS A 30 -17.01 1.67 -13.66
CA LYS A 30 -16.97 1.55 -12.19
C LYS A 30 -15.65 1.95 -11.55
N TYR A 31 -14.57 1.97 -12.35
CA TYR A 31 -13.21 2.12 -11.85
C TYR A 31 -12.45 3.15 -12.68
N ALA A 32 -11.68 3.99 -12.00
CA ALA A 32 -10.63 4.79 -12.61
C ALA A 32 -9.31 4.52 -11.88
N PHE A 33 -8.23 4.35 -12.65
CA PHE A 33 -6.89 4.07 -12.17
C PHE A 33 -6.00 5.25 -12.55
N TYR A 34 -5.34 5.84 -11.56
CA TYR A 34 -4.37 6.91 -11.74
C TYR A 34 -3.01 6.36 -11.38
N ILE A 35 -2.11 6.25 -12.36
CA ILE A 35 -0.80 5.64 -12.21
C ILE A 35 0.24 6.73 -12.40
N ASN A 36 0.90 7.15 -11.33
CA ASN A 36 1.99 8.11 -11.39
C ASN A 36 3.31 7.37 -11.58
N PHE A 37 4.06 7.79 -12.59
CA PHE A 37 5.42 7.32 -12.82
C PHE A 37 6.33 7.94 -11.76
N LYS A 38 7.03 7.12 -10.99
CA LYS A 38 8.03 7.58 -10.03
C LYS A 38 9.43 7.31 -10.55
N ASP A 39 10.38 8.03 -9.97
CA ASP A 39 11.79 7.86 -10.27
C ASP A 39 12.24 6.41 -10.04
N GLU A 40 13.21 6.00 -10.86
CA GLU A 40 13.87 4.73 -10.75
C GLU A 40 14.64 4.63 -9.42
N ILE A 41 14.33 3.62 -8.61
CA ILE A 41 15.03 3.35 -7.36
C ILE A 41 15.92 2.12 -7.57
N ARG A 42 17.24 2.33 -7.62
CA ARG A 42 18.26 1.27 -7.73
C ARG A 42 18.11 0.37 -8.97
N GLY A 43 17.79 0.93 -10.13
CA GLY A 43 17.67 0.13 -11.35
C GLY A 43 16.25 -0.40 -11.62
N VAL A 44 15.26 0.03 -10.83
CA VAL A 44 13.89 -0.49 -10.84
C VAL A 44 12.88 0.65 -10.88
N ASP A 45 12.03 0.64 -11.90
CA ASP A 45 10.92 1.58 -12.04
C ASP A 45 9.87 1.36 -10.95
N TYR A 46 9.44 2.47 -10.35
CA TYR A 46 8.45 2.48 -9.30
C TYR A 46 7.24 3.29 -9.73
N TYR A 47 6.07 2.92 -9.22
CA TYR A 47 4.81 3.47 -9.64
C TYR A 47 3.90 3.63 -8.42
N ASP A 48 3.17 4.74 -8.38
CA ASP A 48 2.09 4.95 -7.43
C ASP A 48 0.75 4.82 -8.17
N LEU A 49 -0.15 4.01 -7.63
CA LEU A 49 -1.48 3.74 -8.16
C LEU A 49 -2.53 4.23 -7.17
N ALA A 50 -3.42 5.11 -7.63
CA ALA A 50 -4.65 5.45 -6.92
C ALA A 50 -5.86 4.89 -7.69
N ILE A 51 -6.68 4.11 -7.00
CA ILE A 51 -7.88 3.50 -7.57
C ILE A 51 -9.11 4.21 -7.01
N VAL A 52 -9.94 4.72 -7.92
CA VAL A 52 -11.26 5.27 -7.62
C VAL A 52 -12.30 4.23 -7.97
N THR A 53 -13.22 3.96 -7.04
CA THR A 53 -14.40 3.15 -7.30
C THR A 53 -15.65 4.01 -7.19
N GLU A 54 -16.69 3.69 -7.96
CA GLU A 54 -17.98 4.39 -7.93
C GLU A 54 -18.60 4.48 -6.52
N THR A 55 -18.33 3.48 -5.67
CA THR A 55 -18.94 3.33 -4.35
C THR A 55 -18.07 3.82 -3.19
N SER A 56 -16.80 4.15 -3.44
CA SER A 56 -15.86 4.57 -2.41
C SER A 56 -15.82 6.07 -2.28
N SER A 57 -15.86 6.59 -1.05
CA SER A 57 -15.63 8.00 -0.74
C SER A 57 -14.15 8.40 -0.77
N GLY A 58 -13.23 7.47 -1.06
CA GLY A 58 -11.79 7.70 -1.09
C GLY A 58 -11.05 6.87 -2.14
N PHE A 59 -9.73 7.04 -2.18
CA PHE A 59 -8.83 6.34 -3.09
C PHE A 59 -8.24 5.11 -2.41
N ILE A 60 -8.17 3.98 -3.12
CA ILE A 60 -7.37 2.84 -2.70
C ILE A 60 -5.97 3.05 -3.28
N ASN A 61 -4.99 3.29 -2.41
CA ASN A 61 -3.61 3.55 -2.84
C ASN A 61 -2.77 2.28 -2.81
N LYS A 62 -1.92 2.14 -3.83
CA LYS A 62 -0.90 1.09 -3.98
C LYS A 62 0.37 1.70 -4.51
N SER A 63 1.51 1.17 -4.09
CA SER A 63 2.81 1.58 -4.62
C SER A 63 3.67 0.36 -4.86
N GLY A 64 4.41 0.33 -5.96
CA GLY A 64 5.18 -0.86 -6.29
C GLY A 64 5.85 -0.84 -7.65
N THR A 65 6.41 -1.98 -8.01
CA THR A 65 6.92 -2.23 -9.36
C THR A 65 5.77 -2.42 -10.35
N ALA A 66 6.10 -2.39 -11.65
CA ALA A 66 5.13 -2.62 -12.73
C ALA A 66 4.25 -3.86 -12.50
N SER A 67 4.84 -4.98 -12.06
CA SER A 67 4.09 -6.22 -11.76
C SER A 67 3.07 -6.06 -10.64
N VAL A 68 3.40 -5.31 -9.59
CA VAL A 68 2.50 -5.05 -8.46
C VAL A 68 1.30 -4.21 -8.90
N ILE A 69 1.57 -3.14 -9.65
CA ILE A 69 0.53 -2.25 -10.17
C ILE A 69 -0.37 -2.97 -11.17
N HIS A 70 0.22 -3.70 -12.12
CA HIS A 70 -0.52 -4.50 -13.10
C HIS A 70 -1.47 -5.48 -12.40
N LYS A 71 -0.94 -6.23 -11.43
CA LYS A 71 -1.74 -7.19 -10.66
C LYS A 71 -2.87 -6.50 -9.89
N ALA A 72 -2.60 -5.37 -9.23
CA ALA A 72 -3.62 -4.63 -8.49
C ALA A 72 -4.78 -4.18 -9.40
N ILE A 73 -4.48 -3.71 -10.61
CA ILE A 73 -5.48 -3.28 -11.59
C ILE A 73 -6.31 -4.48 -12.08
N MET A 74 -5.66 -5.58 -12.46
CA MET A 74 -6.36 -6.80 -12.89
C MET A 74 -7.21 -7.43 -11.79
N ASP A 75 -6.72 -7.44 -10.54
CA ASP A 75 -7.48 -7.92 -9.39
C ASP A 75 -8.70 -7.01 -9.14
N THR A 76 -8.57 -5.69 -9.32
CA THR A 76 -9.70 -4.75 -9.20
C THR A 76 -10.74 -4.96 -10.30
N LEU A 77 -10.30 -5.12 -11.56
CA LEU A 77 -11.20 -5.36 -12.70
C LEU A 77 -11.95 -6.70 -12.58
N SER A 78 -11.36 -7.68 -11.89
CA SER A 78 -12.01 -8.96 -11.55
C SER A 78 -12.88 -8.92 -10.29
N ASN A 79 -13.17 -7.72 -9.76
CA ASN A 79 -13.96 -7.47 -8.54
C ASN A 79 -13.37 -8.12 -7.27
N LYS A 80 -12.06 -8.39 -7.22
CA LYS A 80 -11.43 -8.81 -5.97
C LYS A 80 -11.22 -7.61 -5.06
N ILE A 81 -11.30 -7.85 -3.74
CA ILE A 81 -11.10 -6.82 -2.73
C ILE A 81 -9.60 -6.45 -2.71
N VAL A 82 -9.28 -5.27 -3.24
CA VAL A 82 -7.95 -4.67 -3.12
C VAL A 82 -7.93 -3.78 -1.87
N THR A 83 -6.98 -4.03 -0.97
CA THR A 83 -6.82 -3.25 0.27
C THR A 83 -5.82 -2.12 0.08
N ASP A 84 -6.02 -1.00 0.78
CA ASP A 84 -5.10 0.13 0.74
C ASP A 84 -3.75 -0.26 1.37
N ASP A 85 -2.62 0.15 0.78
CA ASP A 85 -1.31 -0.04 1.44
C ASP A 85 -1.18 0.78 2.74
N ALA A 86 -1.87 1.91 2.87
CA ALA A 86 -1.93 2.67 4.12
C ALA A 86 -2.68 1.92 5.25
N SER A 87 -3.50 0.92 4.90
CA SER A 87 -4.24 0.12 5.87
C SER A 87 -3.42 -1.04 6.46
N LYS A 88 -2.21 -1.32 5.95
CA LYS A 88 -1.32 -2.27 6.61
C LYS A 88 -0.83 -1.65 7.92
N PRO A 89 -1.21 -2.19 9.10
CA PRO A 89 -0.54 -1.79 10.32
C PRO A 89 0.96 -2.08 10.12
N LYS A 90 1.81 -1.08 10.35
CA LYS A 90 3.24 -1.30 10.52
C LYS A 90 3.37 -2.53 11.42
N LYS A 91 3.86 -3.65 10.89
CA LYS A 91 4.35 -4.75 11.72
C LYS A 91 5.47 -4.14 12.54
N THR A 92 5.14 -3.63 13.73
CA THR A 92 6.11 -3.46 14.80
C THR A 92 6.70 -4.85 14.95
N SER A 93 7.95 -4.98 14.52
CA SER A 93 8.72 -6.21 14.63
C SER A 93 8.52 -6.75 16.03
N ALA A 94 7.85 -7.90 16.13
CA ALA A 94 7.69 -8.62 17.36
C ALA A 94 9.08 -8.78 17.97
N SER A 95 9.34 -8.07 19.06
CA SER A 95 10.52 -8.28 19.89
C SER A 95 10.52 -9.76 20.27
N LYS A 96 11.52 -10.46 19.75
CA LYS A 96 11.84 -11.87 19.97
C LYS A 96 11.67 -12.17 21.46
N SER A 97 10.55 -12.79 21.84
CA SER A 97 10.29 -13.24 23.20
C SER A 97 11.23 -14.41 23.49
N LEU A 98 12.35 -14.12 24.14
CA LEU A 98 13.14 -15.11 24.84
C LEU A 98 12.24 -15.76 25.89
N LYS A 99 12.00 -17.05 25.72
CA LYS A 99 11.44 -17.91 26.76
C LYS A 99 12.36 -17.82 27.97
N ASP A 100 11.86 -17.31 29.08
CA ASP A 100 12.30 -17.79 30.38
C ASP A 100 11.15 -17.81 31.37
N SER A 101 10.76 -19.04 31.67
CA SER A 101 9.92 -19.43 32.80
C SER A 101 10.48 -18.90 34.13
N LYS A 102 9.67 -18.14 34.87
CA LYS A 102 9.32 -18.38 36.30
C LYS A 102 8.56 -17.19 36.91
N THR A 103 7.37 -17.52 37.40
CA THR A 103 6.62 -16.98 38.54
C THR A 103 7.29 -15.88 39.38
N SER A 104 6.65 -14.72 39.54
CA SER A 104 6.41 -14.05 40.84
C SER A 104 5.74 -12.68 40.67
N ASN A 105 4.67 -12.45 41.42
CA ASN A 105 3.92 -11.20 41.58
C ASN A 105 4.82 -9.98 41.82
N GLN A 106 4.75 -8.95 40.96
CA GLN A 106 5.17 -7.59 41.34
C GLN A 106 4.22 -6.51 40.79
N LYS A 107 3.82 -5.64 41.72
CA LYS A 107 2.88 -4.52 41.58
C LYS A 107 3.40 -3.49 40.57
N ASN A 108 2.48 -2.98 39.73
CA ASN A 108 2.72 -1.84 38.85
C ASN A 108 3.17 -0.61 39.64
N VAL A 109 4.44 -0.20 39.48
CA VAL A 109 4.92 1.11 39.89
C VAL A 109 5.27 1.90 38.62
N PRO A 110 4.68 3.09 38.40
CA PRO A 110 4.98 3.88 37.21
C PRO A 110 6.42 4.42 37.25
N PHE A 111 7.04 4.41 36.06
CA PHE A 111 8.44 4.71 35.75
C PHE A 111 9.00 6.04 36.31
N TYR A 112 8.15 6.99 36.71
CA TYR A 112 8.57 8.34 37.13
C TYR A 112 8.90 8.49 38.63
N ALA A 113 8.76 7.44 39.45
CA ALA A 113 8.91 7.56 40.90
C ALA A 113 10.36 7.80 41.39
N ASN A 114 11.39 7.61 40.56
CA ASN A 114 12.79 7.80 40.97
C ASN A 114 13.47 9.00 40.29
N LYS A 115 12.97 10.22 40.57
CA LYS A 115 13.77 11.45 40.41
C LYS A 115 13.55 12.43 41.58
N ARG A 116 14.07 12.08 42.75
CA ARG A 116 14.54 13.02 43.80
C ARG A 116 15.76 12.31 44.42
N GLY A 117 17.00 12.70 44.17
CA GLY A 117 17.57 14.03 44.43
C GLY A 117 18.53 13.84 45.61
N ARG A 118 19.78 13.44 45.33
CA ARG A 118 20.87 13.42 46.31
C ARG A 118 21.21 14.88 46.68
N LYS A 119 21.07 15.21 47.95
CA LYS A 119 21.90 16.20 48.65
C LYS A 119 22.40 15.55 49.91
#